data_AF-A0ABD5EBG3-F1
#
_entry.id   AF-A0ABD5EBG3-F1
#
_cell.length_a   1.000
_cell.length_b   1.000
_cell.length_c   1.000
_cell.angle_alpha   90.00
_cell.angle_beta   90.00
_cell.angle_gamma   90.00
#
_symmetry.space_group_name_H-M   'P 1'
#
loop_
_entity.id
_entity.type
_entity.pdbx_description
1 polymer ?
#
loop_
_entity_poly.entity_id
_entity_poly.type
_entity_poly.pdbx_seq_one_letter_code
_entity_poly.pdbx_strand_id
1 'polypeptide(L)'
;MRPGAAPLPRPHAASRTADAAHVTYSTRPPDVTAAVIGPRTLDQLDGLLAGAGLTPDGEVLDRIRAVVPPGTGLGPLDVSYVPPACRRAEPRRRPADTRAAA
;
A
#
# COMPACT_ATOMS: atom_id res chain seq x y z
N MET A 1 -16.17 35.33 -22.71
CA MET A 1 -14.96 35.14 -21.87
C MET A 1 -15.39 34.36 -20.63
N ARG A 2 -15.19 33.03 -20.60
CA ARG A 2 -15.52 32.22 -19.42
C ARG A 2 -14.38 32.36 -18.41
N PRO A 3 -14.65 32.60 -17.11
CA PRO A 3 -13.60 32.67 -16.10
C PRO A 3 -12.83 31.35 -16.10
N GLY A 4 -11.50 31.44 -16.09
CA GLY A 4 -10.61 30.28 -16.09
C GLY A 4 -10.94 29.38 -14.91
N ALA A 5 -11.43 28.18 -15.20
CA ALA A 5 -11.60 27.15 -14.19
C ALA A 5 -10.24 26.92 -13.53
N ALA A 6 -10.17 27.15 -12.21
CA ALA A 6 -9.00 26.78 -11.43
C ALA A 6 -8.65 25.31 -11.75
N PRO A 7 -7.37 24.99 -12.00
CA PRO A 7 -6.99 23.61 -12.29
C PRO A 7 -7.49 22.71 -11.17
N LEU A 8 -8.19 21.63 -11.54
CA LEU A 8 -8.64 20.63 -10.57
C LEU A 8 -7.44 20.22 -9.70
N PRO A 9 -7.60 20.10 -8.37
CA PRO A 9 -6.53 19.64 -7.51
C PRO A 9 -6.02 18.30 -8.07
N ARG A 10 -4.70 18.18 -8.22
CA ARG A 10 -4.10 16.92 -8.71
C ARG A 10 -4.65 15.76 -7.87
N PRO A 11 -4.94 14.59 -8.46
CA PRO A 11 -5.67 13.50 -7.79
C PRO A 11 -5.04 13.04 -6.46
N HIS A 12 -3.74 13.31 -6.27
CA HIS A 12 -2.97 13.00 -5.06
C HIS A 12 -3.29 13.91 -3.86
N ALA A 13 -3.84 15.11 -4.07
CA ALA A 13 -4.18 16.01 -2.97
C ALA A 13 -5.39 15.51 -2.15
N ALA A 14 -6.33 14.81 -2.79
CA ALA A 14 -7.49 14.20 -2.14
C ALA A 14 -7.18 12.84 -1.49
N SER A 15 -6.09 12.16 -1.87
CA SER A 15 -5.72 10.84 -1.30
C SER A 15 -5.01 10.92 0.03
N ARG A 16 -4.38 12.07 0.38
CA ARG A 16 -3.54 12.17 1.59
C ARG A 16 -4.22 11.74 2.88
N THR A 17 -5.52 12.04 3.05
CA THR A 17 -6.26 11.64 4.26
C THR A 17 -6.55 10.14 4.30
N ALA A 18 -6.82 9.53 3.15
CA ALA A 18 -7.05 8.09 3.02
C ALA A 18 -5.73 7.30 3.16
N ASP A 19 -4.65 7.81 2.56
CA ASP A 19 -3.30 7.26 2.70
C ASP A 19 -2.86 7.28 4.17
N ALA A 20 -3.09 8.40 4.87
CA ALA A 20 -2.77 8.51 6.29
C ALA A 20 -3.61 7.55 7.17
N ALA A 21 -4.88 7.32 6.84
CA ALA A 21 -5.72 6.37 7.59
C ALA A 21 -5.31 4.90 7.40
N HIS A 22 -4.67 4.57 6.27
CA HIS A 22 -4.37 3.20 5.89
C HIS A 22 -3.39 2.50 6.84
N VAL A 23 -2.28 3.15 7.17
CA VAL A 23 -1.22 2.55 8.01
C VAL A 23 -1.75 2.25 9.41
N THR A 24 -2.44 3.22 10.03
CA THR A 24 -2.99 3.04 11.38
C THR A 24 -4.14 2.05 11.44
N TYR A 25 -5.02 2.03 10.43
CA TYR A 25 -6.07 1.02 10.35
C TYR A 25 -5.48 -0.39 10.31
N SER A 26 -4.45 -0.58 9.48
CA SER A 26 -3.84 -1.89 9.23
C SER A 26 -3.09 -2.44 10.45
N THR A 27 -2.49 -1.59 11.28
CA THR A 27 -1.72 -2.01 12.48
C THR A 27 -2.54 -2.05 13.77
N ARG A 28 -3.82 -1.67 13.73
CA ARG A 28 -4.71 -1.69 14.91
C ARG A 28 -5.03 -3.10 15.44
N PRO A 29 -5.27 -4.12 14.60
CA PRO A 29 -5.59 -5.46 15.09
C PRO A 29 -4.41 -6.06 15.87
N PRO A 30 -4.64 -6.75 16.99
CA PRO A 30 -3.57 -7.27 17.86
C PRO A 30 -2.77 -8.40 17.20
N ASP A 31 -3.32 -9.05 16.19
CA ASP A 31 -2.72 -10.12 15.39
C ASP A 31 -1.83 -9.60 14.24
N VAL A 32 -1.79 -8.28 14.01
CA VAL A 32 -0.96 -7.66 12.98
C VAL A 32 0.31 -7.06 13.59
N THR A 33 1.48 -7.59 13.23
CA THR A 33 2.77 -7.07 13.71
C THR A 33 3.29 -5.89 12.87
N ALA A 34 2.98 -5.86 11.58
CA ALA A 34 3.44 -4.82 10.67
C ALA A 34 2.51 -4.67 9.46
N ALA A 35 2.41 -3.46 8.93
CA ALA A 35 1.76 -3.18 7.66
C ALA A 35 2.82 -3.04 6.56
N VAL A 36 2.69 -3.81 5.48
CA VAL A 36 3.55 -3.69 4.30
C VAL A 36 2.92 -2.70 3.33
N ILE A 37 3.63 -1.62 3.02
CA ILE A 37 3.18 -0.59 2.07
C ILE A 37 4.00 -0.64 0.78
N GLY A 38 3.34 -0.40 -0.36
CA GLY A 38 3.97 -0.43 -1.69
C GLY A 38 3.82 0.88 -2.46
N PRO A 39 4.29 2.04 -1.93
CA PRO A 39 4.19 3.31 -2.65
C PRO A 39 4.99 3.27 -3.95
N ARG A 40 4.44 3.88 -5.00
CA ARG A 40 5.07 4.00 -6.32
C ARG A 40 5.62 5.40 -6.58
N THR A 41 5.33 6.34 -5.68
CA THR A 41 5.83 7.72 -5.70
C THR A 41 6.21 8.17 -4.29
N LEU A 42 7.05 9.20 -4.19
CA LEU A 42 7.41 9.81 -2.89
C LEU A 42 6.19 10.45 -2.22
N ASP A 43 5.35 11.17 -2.97
CA ASP A 43 4.13 11.77 -2.41
C ASP A 43 3.20 10.73 -1.74
N GLN A 44 3.12 9.52 -2.27
CA GLN A 44 2.37 8.42 -1.66
C GLN A 44 3.03 7.95 -0.37
N LEU A 45 4.35 7.80 -0.38
CA LEU A 45 5.11 7.44 0.81
C LEU A 45 4.91 8.48 1.92
N ASP A 46 5.04 9.76 1.59
CA ASP A 46 4.85 10.86 2.55
C ASP A 46 3.42 10.88 3.10
N GLY A 47 2.42 10.66 2.25
CA GLY A 47 1.02 10.53 2.67
C GLY A 47 0.79 9.36 3.64
N LEU A 48 1.35 8.18 3.34
CA LEU A 48 1.24 6.99 4.18
C LEU A 48 1.97 7.18 5.52
N LEU A 49 3.18 7.75 5.49
CA LEU A 49 3.99 7.99 6.70
C LEU A 49 3.38 9.06 7.61
N ALA A 50 2.73 10.08 7.06
CA ALA A 50 1.97 11.06 7.84
C ALA A 50 0.85 10.40 8.67
N GLY A 51 0.39 9.23 8.24
CA GLY A 51 -0.61 8.41 8.94
C GLY A 51 -0.12 7.69 10.17
N ALA A 52 1.14 7.30 10.23
CA ALA A 52 1.65 6.35 11.23
C ALA A 52 1.48 6.81 12.69
N GLY A 53 1.40 8.12 12.93
CA GLY A 53 1.18 8.70 14.26
C GLY A 53 -0.29 9.02 14.60
N LEU A 54 -1.21 8.79 13.67
CA LEU A 54 -2.63 9.09 13.92
C LEU A 54 -3.23 8.05 14.87
N THR A 55 -4.17 8.51 15.70
CA THR A 55 -4.99 7.64 16.56
C THR A 55 -6.47 7.89 16.24
N PRO A 56 -7.02 7.26 15.20
CA PRO A 56 -8.42 7.39 14.84
C PRO A 56 -9.30 6.75 15.91
N ASP A 57 -10.48 7.34 16.09
CA ASP A 57 -11.51 6.83 17.00
C ASP A 57 -12.01 5.44 16.56
N GLY A 58 -12.44 4.63 17.51
CA GLY A 58 -13.07 3.33 17.28
C GLY A 58 -14.25 3.45 16.32
N GLU A 59 -15.11 4.46 16.48
CA GLU A 59 -16.26 4.66 15.59
C GLU A 59 -15.87 4.89 14.12
N VAL A 60 -14.75 5.59 13.88
CA VAL A 60 -14.23 5.82 12.52
C VAL A 60 -13.73 4.50 11.93
N LEU A 61 -12.99 3.72 12.72
CA LEU A 61 -12.51 2.41 12.31
C LEU A 61 -13.66 1.44 12.02
N ASP A 62 -14.72 1.48 12.82
CA ASP A 62 -15.91 0.66 12.62
C ASP A 62 -16.66 1.05 11.34
N ARG A 63 -16.75 2.36 11.05
CA ARG A 63 -17.31 2.84 9.78
C ARG A 63 -16.49 2.38 8.58
N ILE A 64 -15.16 2.33 8.70
CA ILE A 64 -14.28 1.80 7.64
C ILE A 64 -14.53 0.29 7.46
N ARG A 65 -14.60 -0.48 8.55
CA ARG A 65 -14.90 -1.94 8.50
C ARG A 65 -16.29 -2.24 7.93
N ALA A 66 -17.24 -1.32 8.09
CA ALA A 66 -18.58 -1.47 7.52
C ALA A 66 -18.59 -1.40 5.98
N VAL A 67 -17.62 -0.72 5.36
CA VAL A 67 -17.53 -0.64 3.88
C VAL A 67 -17.16 -2.00 3.30
N VAL A 68 -16.20 -2.69 3.92
CA VAL A 68 -15.77 -4.04 3.55
C VAL A 68 -15.68 -4.88 4.82
N PRO A 69 -16.68 -5.71 5.11
CA PRO A 69 -16.67 -6.57 6.27
C PRO A 69 -15.43 -7.48 6.30
N PRO A 70 -14.88 -7.79 7.48
CA PRO A 70 -13.77 -8.74 7.60
C PRO A 70 -14.14 -10.09 6.98
N GLY A 71 -13.19 -10.72 6.28
CA GLY A 71 -13.42 -11.96 5.53
C GLY A 71 -13.94 -11.75 4.10
N THR A 72 -14.18 -10.51 3.68
CA THR A 72 -14.57 -10.20 2.29
C THR A 72 -13.35 -10.26 1.36
N GLY A 73 -13.35 -11.22 0.43
CA GLY A 73 -12.36 -11.27 -0.65
C GLY A 73 -12.69 -10.25 -1.74
N LEU A 74 -11.83 -9.24 -1.93
CA LEU A 74 -12.03 -8.16 -2.92
C LEU A 74 -11.47 -8.47 -4.32
N GLY A 75 -10.93 -9.66 -4.54
CA GLY A 75 -10.37 -10.05 -5.82
C GLY A 75 -10.27 -11.57 -5.98
N PRO A 76 -9.89 -12.05 -7.17
CA PRO A 76 -9.57 -13.45 -7.37
C PRO A 76 -8.42 -13.82 -6.41
N LEU A 77 -8.65 -14.79 -5.51
CA LEU A 77 -7.60 -15.32 -4.63
C LEU A 77 -6.42 -15.90 -5.42
N ASP A 78 -6.62 -16.16 -6.71
CA ASP A 78 -5.72 -16.92 -7.55
C ASP A 78 -5.04 -16.01 -8.59
N VAL A 79 -4.11 -15.20 -8.11
CA VAL A 79 -2.97 -14.78 -8.95
C VAL A 79 -1.83 -15.75 -8.68
N SER A 80 -1.95 -16.97 -9.22
CA SER A 80 -0.87 -17.96 -9.29
C SER A 80 0.22 -17.54 -10.28
N TYR A 81 0.64 -16.28 -10.21
CA TYR A 81 1.85 -15.80 -10.85
C TYR A 81 3.04 -16.35 -10.07
N VAL A 82 3.59 -17.46 -10.56
CA VAL A 82 4.86 -17.99 -10.08
C VAL A 82 5.98 -17.33 -10.89
N PRO A 83 6.82 -16.49 -10.27
CA PRO A 83 7.91 -15.81 -10.98
C PRO A 83 8.83 -16.82 -11.69
N PRO A 84 9.39 -16.50 -12.88
CA PRO A 84 10.30 -17.41 -13.59
C PRO A 84 11.49 -17.90 -12.74
N ALA A 85 11.99 -17.05 -11.83
CA ALA A 85 13.06 -17.38 -10.89
C ALA A 85 12.64 -18.38 -9.79
N CYS A 86 11.34 -18.57 -9.56
CA CYS A 86 10.81 -19.64 -8.71
C CYS A 86 10.67 -20.95 -9.51
N ARG A 87 10.34 -20.88 -10.80
CA ARG A 87 10.18 -22.04 -11.71
C ARG A 87 11.51 -22.65 -12.19
N ARG A 88 12.53 -21.82 -12.41
CA ARG A 88 13.85 -22.25 -12.90
C ARG A 88 14.91 -21.79 -11.90
N ALA A 89 15.89 -22.65 -11.63
CA ALA A 89 16.98 -22.30 -10.70
C ALA A 89 18.03 -21.39 -11.36
N GLU A 90 18.12 -21.40 -12.69
CA GLU A 90 19.14 -20.68 -13.46
C GLU A 90 19.11 -19.16 -13.25
N PRO A 91 17.95 -18.46 -13.20
CA PRO A 91 17.91 -17.02 -12.93
C PRO A 91 18.33 -16.64 -11.50
N ARG A 92 18.34 -17.58 -10.54
CA ARG A 92 18.79 -17.34 -9.17
C ARG A 92 20.31 -17.44 -9.03
N ARG A 93 20.99 -18.09 -9.98
CA ARG A 93 22.44 -18.26 -9.94
C ARG A 93 23.09 -17.10 -10.68
N ARG A 94 23.62 -16.15 -9.92
CA ARG A 94 24.62 -15.22 -10.45
C ARG A 94 25.85 -16.03 -10.88
N PRO A 95 26.34 -15.91 -12.13
CA PRO A 95 27.58 -16.54 -12.57
C PRO A 95 28.68 -16.24 -11.54
N ALA A 96 29.50 -17.24 -11.21
CA ALA A 96 30.57 -17.08 -10.21
C ALA A 96 31.44 -15.85 -10.54
N ASP A 97 31.64 -15.63 -11.83
CA ASP A 97 32.44 -14.61 -12.48
C ASP A 97 31.92 -13.16 -12.28
N THR A 98 30.68 -13.00 -11.79
CA THR A 98 30.07 -11.68 -11.49
C THR A 98 29.77 -11.48 -10.00
N ARG A 99 30.22 -12.39 -9.11
CA ARG A 99 30.10 -12.19 -7.66
C ARG A 99 31.15 -11.17 -7.20
N ALA A 100 30.71 -9.97 -6.86
CA ALA A 100 31.56 -8.85 -6.43
C ALA A 100 32.15 -8.99 -5.00
N ALA A 101 32.15 -10.19 -4.44
CA ALA A 101 32.72 -10.48 -3.13
C ALA A 101 33.61 -11.72 -3.25
N ALA A 102 34.85 -11.49 -3.68
CA ALA A 102 36.00 -12.38 -3.53
C ALA A 102 37.20 -11.49 -3.19
#